data_AF-A0AAW0LMQ6-F1
#
_entry.id   AF-A0AAW0LMQ6-F1
#
_cell.length_a   1.000
_cell.length_b   1.000
_cell.length_c   1.000
_cell.angle_alpha   90.00
_cell.angle_beta   90.00
_cell.angle_gamma   90.00
#
_symmetry.space_group_name_H-M   'P 1'
#
loop_
_entity.id
_entity.type
_entity.pdbx_description
1 polymer ?
#
loop_
_entity_poly.entity_id
_entity_poly.type
_entity_poly.pdbx_seq_one_letter_code
_entity_poly.pdbx_strand_id
1 'polypeptide(L)'
;MEMLHFRKSLFQLCLSLPLYFSSLLLLSSAYTVPDKYFINCGASSNTTVNGQVFVADSNSLSFSTGKSEEVRNTSAWIPELYQTARVYRQPCSYSFEIDQNGTYIVRLHFFAYLSRANLYDALFNVSASGFSLLTNFSIRNSSSFPVIKEYLLTIPQGKFRIQFIPSQDSSLAFVNAIEVFLANETRIIDYAPHVSSARNN
;
A
#
# COMPACT_ATOMS: atom_id res chain seq x y z
N MET A 1 47.66 29.49 -47.75
CA MET A 1 46.50 28.58 -47.57
C MET A 1 46.29 28.14 -46.11
N GLU A 2 47.06 28.64 -45.13
CA GLU A 2 46.97 28.16 -43.74
C GLU A 2 45.87 28.83 -42.88
N MET A 3 45.55 30.10 -43.17
CA MET A 3 44.53 30.87 -42.43
C MET A 3 43.08 30.35 -42.57
N LEU A 4 42.78 29.60 -43.63
CA LEU A 4 41.46 28.99 -43.85
C LEU A 4 41.29 27.66 -43.10
N HIS A 5 42.38 26.92 -42.87
CA HIS A 5 42.35 25.69 -42.07
C HIS A 5 42.18 26.00 -40.57
N PHE A 6 42.83 27.05 -40.07
CA PHE A 6 42.71 27.46 -38.68
C PHE A 6 41.29 27.90 -38.30
N ARG A 7 40.60 28.63 -39.19
CA ARG A 7 39.19 29.05 -38.99
C ARG A 7 38.20 27.88 -39.02
N LYS A 8 38.43 26.86 -39.86
CA LYS A 8 37.58 25.64 -39.89
C LYS A 8 37.76 24.80 -38.63
N SER A 9 39.00 24.70 -38.14
CA SER A 9 39.32 23.97 -36.91
C SER A 9 38.68 24.61 -35.67
N LEU A 10 38.78 25.95 -35.54
CA LEU A 10 38.12 26.70 -34.46
C LEU A 10 36.58 26.64 -34.53
N PHE A 11 36.00 26.61 -35.73
CA PHE A 11 34.55 26.49 -35.91
C PHE A 11 34.03 25.09 -35.53
N GLN A 12 34.79 24.03 -35.82
CA GLN A 12 34.46 22.66 -35.38
C GLN A 12 34.61 22.47 -33.86
N LEU A 13 35.60 23.12 -33.23
CA LEU A 13 35.77 23.08 -31.78
C LEU A 13 34.64 23.81 -31.04
N CYS A 14 34.13 24.91 -31.62
CA CYS A 14 33.05 25.70 -31.01
C CYS A 14 31.67 25.01 -31.14
N LEU A 15 31.44 24.23 -32.20
CA LEU A 15 30.19 23.47 -32.39
C LEU A 15 30.10 22.21 -31.51
N SER A 16 31.23 21.70 -31.01
CA SER A 16 31.26 20.49 -30.17
C SER A 16 31.14 20.80 -28.68
N LEU A 17 31.51 22.00 -28.22
CA LEU A 17 31.35 22.42 -26.82
C LEU A 17 29.91 22.38 -26.27
N PRO A 18 28.84 22.79 -27.00
CA PRO A 18 27.48 22.69 -26.47
C PRO A 18 26.95 21.25 -26.42
N LEU A 19 27.51 20.32 -27.21
CA LEU A 19 27.14 18.90 -27.15
C LEU A 19 27.66 18.22 -25.87
N TYR A 20 28.82 18.64 -25.35
CA TYR A 20 29.34 18.16 -24.07
C TYR A 20 28.63 18.77 -22.85
N PHE A 21 28.04 19.97 -22.98
CA PHE A 21 27.27 20.56 -21.88
C PHE A 21 25.85 19.98 -21.81
N SER A 22 25.29 19.56 -22.94
CA SER A 22 23.98 18.88 -23.00
C SER A 22 24.02 17.46 -22.43
N SER A 23 25.16 16.76 -22.50
CA SER A 23 25.33 15.42 -21.93
C SER A 23 25.50 15.40 -20.40
N LEU A 24 25.69 16.56 -19.76
CA LEU A 24 25.78 16.70 -18.29
C LEU A 24 24.41 16.96 -17.62
N LEU A 25 23.31 16.98 -18.38
CA LEU A 25 21.94 17.17 -17.87
C LEU A 25 21.10 15.87 -17.81
N LEU A 26 21.74 14.72 -17.85
CA LEU A 26 21.18 13.43 -17.44
C LEU A 26 21.77 13.18 -16.04
N LEU A 27 21.05 13.17 -14.92
CA LEU A 27 19.80 12.51 -14.62
C LEU A 27 18.92 13.42 -13.72
N SER A 28 17.75 13.83 -14.21
CA SER A 28 16.62 14.07 -13.30
C SER A 28 15.97 12.71 -13.04
N SER A 29 16.36 12.05 -11.95
CA SER A 29 15.53 10.98 -11.37
C SER A 29 14.42 11.64 -10.55
N ALA A 30 13.38 12.13 -11.21
CA ALA A 30 12.18 12.62 -10.54
C ALA A 30 11.07 11.57 -10.57
N TYR A 31 11.21 10.54 -9.72
CA TYR A 31 10.09 9.82 -9.10
C TYR A 31 10.62 8.97 -7.93
N THR A 32 10.37 9.41 -6.69
CA THR A 32 10.61 8.60 -5.48
C THR A 32 9.44 8.76 -4.52
N VAL A 33 8.32 8.12 -4.84
CA VAL A 33 7.38 7.59 -3.85
C VAL A 33 6.91 6.30 -4.48
N PRO A 34 7.17 5.13 -3.88
CA PRO A 34 6.30 4.80 -2.76
C PRO A 34 6.90 4.80 -1.33
N ASP A 35 7.67 3.90 -0.81
CA ASP A 35 8.21 2.82 -1.57
C ASP A 35 7.40 1.55 -1.41
N LYS A 36 6.24 1.59 -0.73
CA LYS A 36 5.14 0.61 -0.93
C LYS A 36 3.82 0.96 -0.25
N TYR A 37 2.83 0.14 -0.61
CA TYR A 37 1.39 0.33 -0.61
C TYR A 37 0.78 1.02 0.62
N PHE A 38 0.30 2.24 0.42
CA PHE A 38 -0.67 2.90 1.30
C PHE A 38 -1.97 3.01 0.50
N ILE A 39 -2.98 2.24 0.88
CA ILE A 39 -4.18 2.04 0.07
C ILE A 39 -5.39 2.58 0.81
N ASN A 40 -6.16 3.42 0.14
CA ASN A 40 -7.52 3.76 0.55
C ASN A 40 -8.50 2.79 -0.13
N CYS A 41 -9.04 1.86 0.65
CA CYS A 41 -9.82 0.73 0.15
C CYS A 41 -11.26 1.15 -0.19
N GLY A 42 -11.71 0.80 -1.39
CA GLY A 42 -13.05 1.16 -1.88
C GLY A 42 -13.18 2.64 -2.30
N ALA A 43 -12.09 3.40 -2.32
CA ALA A 43 -12.08 4.79 -2.76
C ALA A 43 -11.91 4.91 -4.28
N SER A 44 -12.42 6.01 -4.84
CA SER A 44 -12.22 6.40 -6.24
C SER A 44 -11.13 7.44 -6.46
N SER A 45 -10.63 8.05 -5.38
CA SER A 45 -9.63 9.12 -5.40
C SER A 45 -8.69 9.00 -4.19
N ASN A 46 -7.46 9.46 -4.36
CA ASN A 46 -6.46 9.43 -3.31
C ASN A 46 -6.86 10.33 -2.13
N THR A 47 -6.40 9.95 -0.94
CA THR A 47 -6.61 10.72 0.29
C THR A 47 -5.26 10.98 0.94
N THR A 48 -5.03 12.20 1.43
CA THR A 48 -3.79 12.56 2.13
C THR A 48 -4.05 12.70 3.62
N VAL A 49 -3.40 11.87 4.43
CA VAL A 49 -3.49 11.93 5.89
C VAL A 49 -2.10 12.21 6.46
N ASN A 50 -1.96 13.30 7.21
CA ASN A 50 -0.70 13.67 7.86
C ASN A 50 0.51 13.71 6.90
N GLY A 51 0.29 14.15 5.66
CA GLY A 51 1.32 14.20 4.61
C GLY A 51 1.57 12.88 3.87
N GLN A 52 0.98 11.76 4.31
CA GLN A 52 1.02 10.48 3.62
C GLN A 52 -0.15 10.37 2.64
N VAL A 53 0.15 10.08 1.38
CA VAL A 53 -0.88 9.80 0.36
C VAL A 53 -1.27 8.34 0.42
N PHE A 54 -2.57 8.07 0.57
CA PHE A 54 -3.20 6.78 0.40
C PHE A 54 -3.85 6.70 -0.98
N VAL A 55 -3.39 5.77 -1.80
CA VAL A 55 -3.82 5.58 -3.19
C VAL A 55 -5.15 4.85 -3.23
N ALA A 56 -6.08 5.35 -4.04
CA ALA A 56 -7.36 4.70 -4.28
C ALA A 56 -7.18 3.34 -4.97
N ASP A 57 -7.87 2.31 -4.48
CA ASP A 57 -7.75 0.97 -5.08
C ASP A 57 -8.52 0.78 -6.39
N SER A 58 -9.38 1.73 -6.79
CA SER A 58 -10.11 1.68 -8.06
C SER A 58 -9.23 1.81 -9.31
N ASN A 59 -8.04 2.40 -9.18
CA ASN A 59 -7.20 2.84 -10.31
C ASN A 59 -5.74 2.41 -10.19
N SER A 60 -5.44 1.38 -9.38
CA SER A 60 -4.05 0.98 -9.15
C SER A 60 -3.52 0.05 -10.24
N LEU A 61 -2.31 0.36 -10.73
CA LEU A 61 -1.51 -0.52 -11.60
C LEU A 61 -0.52 -1.39 -10.81
N SER A 62 -0.23 -1.03 -9.56
CA SER A 62 0.85 -1.66 -8.77
C SER A 62 0.35 -2.72 -7.79
N PHE A 63 -0.96 -2.80 -7.56
CA PHE A 63 -1.60 -3.85 -6.77
C PHE A 63 -2.96 -4.18 -7.36
N SER A 64 -3.50 -5.35 -7.03
CA SER A 64 -4.82 -5.77 -7.49
C SER A 64 -5.65 -6.32 -6.33
N THR A 65 -6.97 -6.27 -6.51
CA THR A 65 -7.94 -6.83 -5.58
C THR A 65 -8.98 -7.61 -6.38
N GLY A 66 -9.45 -8.74 -5.84
CA GLY A 66 -10.42 -9.57 -6.55
C GLY A 66 -11.87 -9.06 -6.43
N LYS A 67 -12.83 -9.92 -6.81
CA LYS A 67 -14.26 -9.60 -6.81
C LYS A 67 -14.72 -9.11 -5.44
N SER A 68 -15.29 -7.91 -5.41
CA SER A 68 -15.61 -7.18 -4.18
C SER A 68 -16.69 -6.13 -4.41
N GLU A 69 -17.19 -5.58 -3.30
CA GLU A 69 -18.09 -4.43 -3.25
C GLU A 69 -17.34 -3.26 -2.60
N GLU A 70 -17.57 -2.04 -3.06
CA GLU A 70 -17.17 -0.83 -2.35
C GLU A 70 -18.36 -0.21 -1.61
N VAL A 71 -18.10 0.31 -0.42
CA VAL A 71 -19.09 1.05 0.37
C VAL A 71 -18.52 2.36 0.85
N ARG A 72 -19.39 3.37 0.96
CA ARG A 72 -19.01 4.72 1.36
C ARG A 72 -19.99 5.32 2.36
N ASN A 73 -19.47 6.10 3.31
CA ASN A 73 -20.23 6.95 4.21
C ASN A 73 -19.41 8.23 4.51
N THR A 74 -19.88 9.37 3.98
CA THR A 74 -19.19 10.66 4.07
C THR A 74 -19.67 11.51 5.25
N SER A 75 -20.16 10.86 6.31
CA SER A 75 -20.57 11.58 7.53
C SER A 75 -19.37 12.29 8.14
N ALA A 76 -19.54 13.55 8.56
CA ALA A 76 -18.44 14.42 9.01
C ALA A 76 -17.66 13.90 10.23
N TRP A 77 -18.26 13.02 11.04
CA TRP A 77 -17.61 12.40 12.19
C TRP A 77 -16.69 11.23 11.82
N ILE A 78 -16.76 10.73 10.57
CA ILE A 78 -15.89 9.67 10.06
C ILE A 78 -14.66 10.32 9.42
N PRO A 79 -13.44 10.02 9.91
CA PRO A 79 -12.22 10.55 9.30
C PRO A 79 -12.13 10.14 7.83
N GLU A 80 -11.58 11.02 6.98
CA GLU A 80 -11.62 10.89 5.52
C GLU A 80 -11.13 9.53 5.00
N LEU A 81 -10.01 9.03 5.52
CA LEU A 81 -9.44 7.72 5.15
C LEU A 81 -10.37 6.52 5.44
N TYR A 82 -11.32 6.70 6.36
CA TYR A 82 -12.25 5.65 6.79
C TYR A 82 -13.66 5.83 6.22
N GLN A 83 -13.88 6.82 5.36
CA GLN A 83 -15.19 7.04 4.74
C GLN A 83 -15.52 6.00 3.67
N THR A 84 -14.53 5.20 3.25
CA THR A 84 -14.69 4.10 2.30
C THR A 84 -14.17 2.79 2.87
N ALA A 85 -14.70 1.69 2.35
CA ALA A 85 -14.20 0.35 2.61
C ALA A 85 -14.41 -0.53 1.38
N ARG A 86 -13.53 -1.51 1.22
CA ARG A 86 -13.76 -2.65 0.33
C ARG A 86 -14.33 -3.81 1.13
N VAL A 87 -15.32 -4.49 0.56
CA VAL A 87 -16.11 -5.54 1.18
C VAL A 87 -16.03 -6.82 0.35
N TYR A 88 -15.89 -7.95 1.01
CA TYR A 88 -15.85 -9.28 0.42
C TYR A 88 -16.93 -10.16 1.05
N ARG A 89 -17.76 -10.78 0.20
CA ARG A 89 -18.76 -11.80 0.60
C ARG A 89 -18.29 -13.23 0.36
N GLN A 90 -17.13 -13.37 -0.26
CA GLN A 90 -16.46 -14.63 -0.54
C GLN A 90 -14.96 -14.44 -0.31
N PRO A 91 -14.20 -15.52 -0.04
CA PRO A 91 -12.76 -15.41 0.16
C PRO A 91 -12.07 -14.70 -1.01
N CYS A 92 -11.33 -13.63 -0.71
CA CYS A 92 -10.70 -12.80 -1.72
C CYS A 92 -9.38 -12.21 -1.21
N SER A 93 -8.58 -11.59 -2.07
CA SER A 93 -7.26 -11.08 -1.68
C SER A 93 -6.92 -9.75 -2.33
N TYR A 94 -6.15 -8.94 -1.60
CA TYR A 94 -5.23 -7.99 -2.22
C TYR A 94 -3.94 -8.71 -2.60
N SER A 95 -3.40 -8.41 -3.77
CA SER A 95 -2.11 -8.90 -4.27
C SER A 95 -1.18 -7.74 -4.55
N PHE A 96 0.06 -7.89 -4.09
CA PHE A 96 1.14 -6.92 -4.09
C PHE A 96 2.35 -7.52 -4.79
N GLU A 97 3.09 -6.70 -5.54
CA GLU A 97 4.42 -7.07 -6.05
C GLU A 97 5.47 -6.47 -5.11
N ILE A 98 6.34 -7.33 -4.60
CA ILE A 98 7.34 -6.97 -3.60
C ILE A 98 8.70 -6.94 -4.27
N ASP A 99 9.36 -5.78 -4.22
CA ASP A 99 10.59 -5.55 -4.99
C ASP A 99 11.84 -6.21 -4.40
N GLN A 100 11.85 -6.46 -3.08
CA GLN A 100 13.01 -7.05 -2.39
C GLN A 100 12.59 -7.88 -1.18
N ASN A 101 13.44 -8.84 -0.82
CA ASN A 101 13.30 -9.56 0.46
C ASN A 101 13.45 -8.59 1.63
N GLY A 102 12.64 -8.72 2.67
CA GLY A 102 12.86 -7.98 3.91
C GLY A 102 11.77 -8.18 4.94
N THR A 103 11.88 -7.44 6.05
CA THR A 103 10.82 -7.33 7.06
C THR A 103 9.92 -6.14 6.75
N TYR A 104 8.63 -6.41 6.64
CA TYR A 104 7.62 -5.47 6.20
C TYR A 104 6.67 -5.22 7.36
N ILE A 105 6.31 -3.95 7.58
CA ILE A 105 5.17 -3.58 8.41
C ILE A 105 3.92 -3.71 7.55
N VAL A 106 2.95 -4.49 8.05
CA VAL A 106 1.61 -4.63 7.46
C VAL A 106 0.60 -4.08 8.45
N ARG A 107 -0.12 -3.01 8.08
CA ARG A 107 -1.22 -2.45 8.86
C ARG A 107 -2.54 -2.61 8.14
N LEU A 108 -3.54 -3.07 8.88
CA LEU A 108 -4.91 -3.22 8.43
C LEU A 108 -5.81 -2.33 9.27
N HIS A 109 -6.59 -1.47 8.62
CA HIS A 109 -7.44 -0.50 9.29
C HIS A 109 -8.91 -0.87 9.12
N PHE A 110 -9.63 -0.88 10.23
CA PHE A 110 -11.04 -1.25 10.28
C PHE A 110 -11.83 -0.20 11.05
N PHE A 111 -12.81 0.42 10.38
CA PHE A 111 -13.75 1.37 10.94
C PHE A 111 -15.14 1.01 10.43
N ALA A 112 -16.01 0.53 11.33
CA ALA A 112 -17.36 0.14 10.95
C ALA A 112 -18.30 1.34 10.97
N TYR A 113 -19.19 1.36 9.98
CA TYR A 113 -20.29 2.30 9.87
C TYR A 113 -21.47 1.62 9.17
N LEU A 114 -22.65 2.22 9.33
CA LEU A 114 -23.83 1.81 8.58
C LEU A 114 -23.67 2.20 7.10
N SER A 115 -23.89 1.24 6.22
CA SER A 115 -23.84 1.39 4.76
C SER A 115 -24.73 0.34 4.10
N ARG A 116 -24.70 0.22 2.76
CA ARG A 116 -25.40 -0.86 2.03
C ARG A 116 -24.95 -2.25 2.48
N ALA A 117 -23.67 -2.42 2.78
CA ALA A 117 -23.15 -3.56 3.53
C ALA A 117 -22.88 -3.06 4.94
N ASN A 118 -23.75 -3.40 5.89
CA ASN A 118 -23.59 -2.98 7.28
C ASN A 118 -22.26 -3.55 7.84
N LEU A 119 -21.25 -2.68 8.03
CA LEU A 119 -19.90 -3.13 8.39
C LEU A 119 -19.82 -3.68 9.82
N TYR A 120 -20.82 -3.40 10.66
CA TYR A 120 -20.92 -3.99 12.00
C TYR A 120 -21.24 -5.50 11.97
N ASP A 121 -21.74 -6.02 10.85
CA ASP A 121 -22.06 -7.45 10.67
C ASP A 121 -20.82 -8.26 10.24
N ALA A 122 -19.65 -7.61 10.15
CA ALA A 122 -18.42 -8.27 9.77
C ALA A 122 -17.98 -9.31 10.80
N LEU A 123 -17.70 -10.52 10.29
CA LEU A 123 -17.10 -11.63 11.02
C LEU A 123 -16.23 -12.41 10.04
N PHE A 124 -14.91 -12.30 10.18
CA PHE A 124 -13.99 -12.82 9.18
C PHE A 124 -12.60 -13.14 9.73
N ASN A 125 -11.85 -13.87 8.93
CA ASN A 125 -10.43 -14.15 9.14
C ASN A 125 -9.59 -13.34 8.15
N VAL A 126 -8.35 -13.08 8.51
CA VAL A 126 -7.34 -12.54 7.60
C VAL A 126 -6.09 -13.39 7.66
N SER A 127 -5.53 -13.74 6.51
CA SER A 127 -4.28 -14.48 6.41
C SER A 127 -3.33 -13.83 5.40
N ALA A 128 -2.03 -13.95 5.65
CA ALA A 128 -0.99 -13.50 4.72
C ALA A 128 0.20 -14.46 4.77
N SER A 129 0.76 -14.80 3.61
CA SER A 129 1.93 -15.71 3.50
C SER A 129 1.79 -17.03 4.28
N GLY A 130 0.58 -17.61 4.34
CA GLY A 130 0.30 -18.85 5.08
C GLY A 130 0.10 -18.68 6.59
N PHE A 131 0.27 -17.47 7.12
CA PHE A 131 0.01 -17.14 8.53
C PHE A 131 -1.40 -16.58 8.71
N SER A 132 -2.08 -17.00 9.78
CA SER A 132 -3.31 -16.36 10.24
C SER A 132 -2.96 -15.06 10.96
N LEU A 133 -3.38 -13.92 10.41
CA LEU A 133 -3.22 -12.61 11.04
C LEU A 133 -4.39 -12.31 11.99
N LEU A 134 -5.61 -12.62 11.55
CA LEU A 134 -6.84 -12.41 12.31
C LEU A 134 -7.72 -13.66 12.23
N THR A 135 -8.32 -14.05 13.35
CA THR A 135 -9.24 -15.19 13.45
C THR A 135 -10.52 -14.76 14.15
N ASN A 136 -11.69 -15.08 13.58
CA ASN A 136 -13.02 -14.70 14.05
C ASN A 136 -13.11 -13.22 14.45
N PHE A 137 -12.51 -12.37 13.62
CA PHE A 137 -12.44 -10.94 13.90
C PHE A 137 -13.79 -10.28 13.64
N SER A 138 -14.24 -9.49 14.60
CA SER A 138 -15.43 -8.68 14.52
C SER A 138 -15.20 -7.37 15.25
N ILE A 139 -15.80 -6.29 14.73
CA ILE A 139 -15.80 -4.98 15.39
C ILE A 139 -17.22 -4.48 15.67
N ARG A 140 -18.19 -5.40 15.80
CA ARG A 140 -19.60 -5.11 16.06
C ARG A 140 -19.83 -4.16 17.25
N ASN A 141 -18.97 -4.24 18.25
CA ASN A 141 -19.04 -3.43 19.48
C ASN A 141 -18.02 -2.27 19.50
N SER A 142 -17.27 -2.06 18.42
CA SER A 142 -16.29 -0.96 18.36
C SER A 142 -17.00 0.34 18.00
N SER A 143 -16.74 1.39 18.78
CA SER A 143 -17.31 2.72 18.53
C SER A 143 -16.23 3.78 18.34
N SER A 144 -16.55 4.73 17.46
CA SER A 144 -15.94 6.05 17.24
C SER A 144 -14.47 6.11 16.76
N PHE A 145 -13.68 5.05 16.89
CA PHE A 145 -12.28 5.03 16.49
C PHE A 145 -11.93 3.85 15.57
N PRO A 146 -10.97 4.03 14.64
CA PRO A 146 -10.47 2.94 13.80
C PRO A 146 -9.71 1.91 14.65
N VAL A 147 -9.96 0.64 14.38
CA VAL A 147 -9.15 -0.47 14.88
C VAL A 147 -8.01 -0.71 13.88
N ILE A 148 -6.78 -0.48 14.32
CA ILE A 148 -5.57 -0.69 13.50
C ILE A 148 -4.88 -1.96 14.00
N LYS A 149 -4.56 -2.88 13.09
CA LYS A 149 -3.83 -4.11 13.37
C LYS A 149 -2.50 -4.09 12.64
N GLU A 150 -1.41 -4.15 13.39
CA GLU A 150 -0.04 -4.07 12.88
C GLU A 150 0.68 -5.42 13.02
N TYR A 151 1.43 -5.80 11.99
CA TYR A 151 2.23 -7.01 11.94
C TYR A 151 3.60 -6.74 11.31
N LEU A 152 4.64 -7.39 11.84
CA LEU A 152 5.95 -7.48 11.21
C LEU A 152 6.06 -8.83 10.50
N LEU A 153 6.14 -8.81 9.17
CA LEU A 153 6.22 -10.02 8.35
C LEU A 153 7.51 -10.04 7.56
N THR A 154 8.22 -11.16 7.57
CA THR A 154 9.30 -11.40 6.61
C THR A 154 8.67 -11.80 5.27
N ILE A 155 8.79 -10.92 4.28
CA ILE A 155 8.18 -11.08 2.97
C ILE A 155 9.29 -11.23 1.93
N PRO A 156 9.34 -12.35 1.17
CA PRO A 156 10.27 -12.48 0.06
C PRO A 156 9.85 -11.58 -1.11
N GLN A 157 10.80 -11.25 -1.96
CA GLN A 157 10.58 -10.62 -3.26
C GLN A 157 9.59 -11.45 -4.08
N GLY A 158 8.72 -10.77 -4.82
CA GLY A 158 7.67 -11.35 -5.66
C GLY A 158 6.28 -11.13 -5.08
N LYS A 159 5.37 -12.04 -5.36
CA LYS A 159 3.95 -11.86 -5.03
C LYS A 159 3.66 -12.05 -3.55
N PHE A 160 3.13 -11.02 -2.91
CA PHE A 160 2.58 -11.08 -1.56
C PHE A 160 1.06 -10.91 -1.60
N ARG A 161 0.34 -11.70 -0.79
CA ARG A 161 -1.13 -11.68 -0.75
C ARG A 161 -1.64 -11.57 0.67
N ILE A 162 -2.62 -10.71 0.85
CA ILE A 162 -3.44 -10.63 2.07
C ILE A 162 -4.84 -11.09 1.70
N GLN A 163 -5.26 -12.20 2.30
CA GLN A 163 -6.55 -12.82 2.03
C GLN A 163 -7.54 -12.50 3.15
N PHE A 164 -8.74 -12.08 2.76
CA PHE A 164 -9.87 -11.79 3.62
C PHE A 164 -10.93 -12.88 3.41
N ILE A 165 -11.35 -13.53 4.50
CA ILE A 165 -12.15 -14.75 4.46
C ILE A 165 -13.36 -14.57 5.38
N PRO A 166 -14.57 -14.28 4.85
CA PRO A 166 -15.78 -14.29 5.65
C PRO A 166 -15.97 -15.64 6.36
N SER A 167 -16.29 -15.63 7.66
CA SER A 167 -16.34 -16.87 8.46
C SER A 167 -17.57 -17.74 8.16
N GLN A 168 -18.61 -17.16 7.56
CA GLN A 168 -19.90 -17.79 7.24
C GLN A 168 -20.48 -17.20 5.94
N ASP A 169 -21.40 -17.91 5.28
CA ASP A 169 -21.99 -17.47 4.00
C ASP A 169 -22.74 -16.12 4.08
N SER A 170 -23.37 -15.84 5.23
CA SER A 170 -24.06 -14.56 5.46
C SER A 170 -23.16 -13.45 6.01
N SER A 171 -21.91 -13.77 6.36
CA SER A 171 -20.95 -12.81 6.91
C SER A 171 -20.21 -12.07 5.80
N LEU A 172 -19.52 -11.00 6.19
CA LEU A 172 -18.65 -10.25 5.30
C LEU A 172 -17.29 -10.01 5.94
N ALA A 173 -16.30 -9.82 5.08
CA ALA A 173 -15.01 -9.25 5.43
C ALA A 173 -14.92 -7.84 4.84
N PHE A 174 -14.22 -6.93 5.50
CA PHE A 174 -13.98 -5.60 4.95
C PHE A 174 -12.64 -5.05 5.42
N VAL A 175 -12.17 -4.01 4.75
CA VAL A 175 -10.99 -3.23 5.12
C VAL A 175 -11.14 -1.80 4.60
N ASN A 176 -10.75 -0.80 5.40
CA ASN A 176 -10.82 0.61 5.02
C ASN A 176 -9.49 1.11 4.45
N ALA A 177 -8.37 0.67 5.04
CA ALA A 177 -7.05 1.00 4.54
C ALA A 177 -6.06 -0.14 4.79
N ILE A 178 -5.07 -0.23 3.90
CA ILE A 178 -3.96 -1.18 4.01
C ILE A 178 -2.65 -0.39 3.88
N GLU A 179 -1.73 -0.61 4.81
CA GLU A 179 -0.34 -0.19 4.69
C GLU A 179 0.55 -1.42 4.57
N VAL A 180 1.46 -1.45 3.61
CA VAL A 180 2.51 -2.46 3.46
C VAL A 180 3.80 -1.71 3.17
N PHE A 181 4.68 -1.56 4.15
CA PHE A 181 5.93 -0.81 4.01
C PHE A 181 7.14 -1.41 4.72
N LEU A 182 8.36 -0.92 4.44
CA LEU A 182 9.60 -1.60 4.84
C LEU A 182 9.87 -1.18 6.25
N ALA A 183 10.12 -2.17 7.09
CA ALA A 183 10.52 -1.91 8.44
C ALA A 183 11.97 -1.41 8.37
N ASN A 184 12.15 -0.09 8.30
CA ASN A 184 13.46 0.51 8.51
C ASN A 184 13.73 0.48 10.02
N GLU A 185 14.97 0.20 10.43
CA GLU A 185 15.35 0.02 11.85
C GLU A 185 14.92 1.19 12.76
N THR A 186 14.75 2.39 12.21
CA THR A 186 14.30 3.59 12.94
C THR A 186 12.79 3.63 13.26
N ARG A 187 11.95 2.83 12.58
CA ARG A 187 10.48 2.81 12.76
C ARG A 187 9.95 1.63 13.60
N ILE A 188 10.79 0.67 13.95
CA ILE A 188 10.41 -0.58 14.65
C ILE A 188 10.25 -0.38 16.17
N ILE A 189 10.59 0.80 16.70
CA ILE A 189 10.81 0.98 18.15
C ILE A 189 9.51 1.06 18.99
N ASP A 190 8.31 1.11 18.41
CA ASP A 190 7.08 1.28 19.21
C ASP A 190 6.02 0.20 18.92
N TYR A 191 5.94 -0.80 19.82
CA TYR A 191 4.78 -1.67 20.13
C TYR A 191 4.53 -3.03 19.44
N ALA A 192 5.29 -3.52 18.47
CA ALA A 192 4.96 -4.82 17.87
C ALA A 192 5.52 -6.04 18.66
N PRO A 193 4.69 -6.99 19.15
CA PRO A 193 5.19 -8.23 19.73
C PRO A 193 5.81 -9.13 18.65
N HIS A 194 7.07 -9.49 18.86
CA HIS A 194 7.84 -10.35 17.98
C HIS A 194 7.41 -11.81 18.16
N VAL A 195 6.93 -12.48 17.11
CA VAL A 195 6.66 -13.93 17.12
C VAL A 195 7.78 -14.64 16.35
N SER A 196 8.53 -15.51 17.02
CA SER A 196 9.51 -16.42 16.41
C SER A 196 9.03 -17.87 16.54
N SER A 197 9.35 -18.69 15.53
CA SER A 197 8.99 -20.11 15.49
C SER A 197 9.79 -20.91 16.53
N ALA A 198 9.10 -21.73 17.32
CA ALA A 198 9.71 -22.71 18.20
C ALA A 198 10.21 -23.89 17.35
N ARG A 199 11.53 -24.09 17.36
CA ARG A 199 12.18 -25.30 16.83
C ARG A 199 12.03 -26.41 17.87
N ASN A 200 11.18 -27.39 17.62
CA ASN A 200 11.12 -28.61 18.43
C ASN A 200 12.35 -29.48 18.11
N ASN A 201 13.09 -29.86 19.16
CA ASN A 201 14.04 -30.97 19.15
C ASN A 201 13.30 -32.29 19.35
#